data_AF-A0A923D4L3-F1
#
_entry.id   AF-A0A923D4L3-F1
#
_cell.length_a   1.000
_cell.length_b   1.000
_cell.length_c   1.000
_cell.angle_alpha   90.00
_cell.angle_beta   90.00
_cell.angle_gamma   90.00
#
_symmetry.space_group_name_H-M   'P 1'
#
loop_
_entity.id
_entity.type
_entity.pdbx_description
1 polymer ?
#
loop_
_entity_poly.entity_id
_entity_poly.type
_entity_poly.pdbx_seq_one_letter_code
_entity_poly.pdbx_strand_id
1 'polypeptide(L)' 'MTAAISEKTLPQIVAFQAERFGAGAIAIREKALGIWQTYSWPDYFRYMKHVGAGLLALGIRRGECVGIIANNHPEWLF' A
#
# COMPACT_ATOMS: atom_id res chain seq x y z
N MET A 1 -14.06 -18.86 9.74
CA MET A 1 -12.61 -19.00 9.98
C MET A 1 -11.92 -17.81 9.36
N THR A 2 -11.23 -17.00 10.16
CA THR A 2 -10.41 -15.88 9.65
C THR A 2 -9.10 -16.47 9.13
N ALA A 3 -8.82 -16.36 7.83
CA ALA A 3 -7.57 -16.85 7.22
C ALA A 3 -6.35 -16.23 7.93
N ALA A 4 -5.34 -17.06 8.24
CA ALA A 4 -4.10 -16.62 8.84
C ALA A 4 -3.37 -15.62 7.93
N ILE A 5 -2.49 -14.78 8.50
CA ILE A 5 -1.71 -13.81 7.70
C ILE A 5 -0.91 -14.51 6.60
N SER A 6 -0.42 -15.72 6.86
CA SER A 6 0.34 -16.55 5.92
C SER A 6 -0.47 -17.03 4.71
N GLU A 7 -1.81 -16.97 4.78
CA GLU A 7 -2.71 -17.40 3.70
C GLU A 7 -3.22 -16.21 2.86
N LYS A 8 -2.79 -14.99 3.17
CA LYS A 8 -3.22 -13.77 2.47
C LYS A 8 -2.20 -13.37 1.41
N THR A 9 -2.70 -12.86 0.29
CA THR A 9 -1.87 -12.10 -0.67
C THR A 9 -1.39 -10.80 -0.03
N LEU A 10 -0.30 -10.21 -0.54
CA LEU A 10 0.24 -8.96 -0.01
C LEU A 10 -0.82 -7.83 0.10
N PRO A 11 -1.67 -7.58 -0.92
CA PRO A 11 -2.73 -6.57 -0.79
C PRO A 11 -3.78 -6.90 0.27
N GLN A 12 -4.09 -8.18 0.47
CA GLN A 12 -5.01 -8.62 1.53
C GLN A 12 -4.41 -8.44 2.93
N ILE A 13 -3.09 -8.55 3.08
CA ILE A 13 -2.41 -8.24 4.34
C ILE A 13 -2.58 -6.75 4.64
N VAL A 14 -2.34 -5.86 3.67
CA VAL A 14 -2.51 -4.40 3.87
C VAL A 14 -3.96 -4.06 4.23
N ALA A 15 -4.94 -4.64 3.54
CA ALA A 15 -6.36 -4.45 3.85
C ALA A 15 -6.72 -4.89 5.29
N PHE A 16 -6.28 -6.09 5.67
CA PHE A 16 -6.50 -6.63 7.02
C PHE A 16 -5.86 -5.76 8.11
N GLN A 17 -4.65 -5.26 7.88
CA GLN A 17 -3.96 -4.39 8.83
C GLN A 17 -4.61 -3.01 8.92
N ALA A 18 -5.15 -2.47 7.81
CA ALA A 18 -5.93 -1.24 7.81
C ALA A 18 -7.19 -1.32 8.66
N GLU A 19 -7.94 -2.43 8.58
CA GLU A 19 -9.09 -2.68 9.44
C GLU A 19 -8.67 -2.86 10.91
N ARG A 20 -7.60 -3.62 11.16
CA ARG A 20 -7.13 -3.94 12.51
C ARG A 20 -6.62 -2.72 13.27
N PHE A 21 -5.83 -1.87 12.61
CA PHE A 21 -5.09 -0.80 13.27
C PHE A 21 -5.74 0.57 13.12
N GLY A 22 -6.57 0.77 12.09
CA GLY A 22 -7.26 2.03 11.85
C GLY A 22 -6.31 3.23 11.71
N ALA A 23 -6.87 4.43 11.86
CA ALA A 23 -6.11 5.68 11.71
C ALA A 23 -5.19 6.00 12.90
N GLY A 24 -5.35 5.30 14.03
CA GLY A 24 -4.56 5.55 15.25
C GLY A 24 -3.13 5.03 15.20
N ALA A 25 -2.77 4.22 14.20
CA ALA A 25 -1.44 3.66 14.04
C ALA A 25 -0.83 3.98 12.67
N ILE A 26 0.46 4.25 12.69
CA ILE A 26 1.24 4.64 11.51
C ILE A 26 1.83 3.41 10.84
N ALA A 27 1.59 3.26 9.53
CA ALA A 27 2.14 2.20 8.71
C ALA A 27 3.50 2.58 8.13
N ILE A 28 3.63 3.81 7.62
CA ILE A 28 4.83 4.28 6.93
C ILE A 28 5.25 5.62 7.52
N ARG A 29 6.56 5.81 7.70
CA ARG A 29 7.18 7.08 8.06
C ARG A 29 8.28 7.39 7.05
N GLU A 30 8.30 8.63 6.60
CA GLU A 30 9.36 9.14 5.76
C GLU A 30 9.85 10.48 6.32
N LYS A 31 11.16 10.73 6.23
CA LYS A 31 11.70 12.05 6.48
C LYS A 31 11.98 12.76 5.15
N ALA A 32 11.13 13.71 4.79
CA ALA A 32 11.26 14.50 3.57
C ALA A 32 11.57 15.97 3.93
N LEU A 33 12.62 16.53 3.33
CA LEU A 33 13.05 17.92 3.57
C LEU A 33 13.22 18.28 5.07
N GLY A 34 13.65 17.31 5.86
CA GLY A 34 13.83 17.48 7.31
C GLY A 34 12.58 17.27 8.17
N ILE A 35 11.40 17.12 7.56
CA ILE A 35 10.11 16.95 8.23
C ILE A 35 9.67 15.49 8.18
N TRP A 36 9.17 14.97 9.29
CA TRP A 36 8.57 13.63 9.33
C TRP A 36 7.17 13.64 8.74
N GLN A 37 6.98 12.91 7.65
CA GLN A 37 5.70 12.58 7.05
C GLN A 37 5.26 11.20 7.52
N THR A 38 3.96 11.02 7.72
CA THR A 38 3.40 9.76 8.22
C THR A 38 2.16 9.36 7.45
N TYR A 39 2.02 8.06 7.18
CA TYR A 39 0.85 7.48 6.55
C TYR A 39 0.24 6.45 7.49
N SER A 40 -1.05 6.59 7.79
CA SER A 40 -1.79 5.61 8.57
C SER A 40 -1.99 4.31 7.78
N TRP A 41 -2.38 3.22 8.44
CA TRP A 41 -2.74 1.98 7.73
C TRP A 41 -3.90 2.17 6.73
N PRO A 42 -4.99 2.90 7.06
CA PRO A 42 -6.02 3.25 6.09
C PRO A 42 -5.51 4.07 4.91
N ASP A 43 -4.57 5.00 5.11
CA ASP A 43 -3.96 5.75 4.01
C ASP A 43 -3.21 4.82 3.07
N TYR A 44 -2.38 3.93 3.62
CA TYR A 44 -1.62 2.98 2.81
C TYR A 44 -2.56 2.10 1.98
N PHE A 45 -3.60 1.54 2.59
CA PHE A 45 -4.60 0.75 1.87
C PHE A 45 -5.32 1.55 0.77
N ARG A 46 -5.68 2.81 1.05
CA ARG A 46 -6.33 3.70 0.09
C ARG A 46 -5.44 3.99 -1.12
N TYR A 47 -4.16 4.34 -0.90
CA TYR A 47 -3.23 4.59 -2.00
C TYR A 47 -3.01 3.34 -2.84
N MET A 48 -2.81 2.18 -2.22
CA MET A 48 -2.67 0.91 -2.92
C MET A 48 -3.87 0.55 -3.79
N LYS A 49 -5.09 0.77 -3.27
CA LYS A 49 -6.30 0.55 -4.05
C LYS A 49 -6.38 1.49 -5.26
N HIS A 50 -5.98 2.76 -5.11
CA HIS A 50 -5.96 3.71 -6.21
C HIS A 50 -4.91 3.36 -7.26
N VAL A 51 -3.70 2.96 -6.87
CA VAL A 51 -2.66 2.51 -7.81
C VAL A 51 -3.14 1.30 -8.59
N GLY A 52 -3.68 0.28 -7.91
CA GLY A 52 -4.24 -0.89 -8.57
C GLY A 52 -5.38 -0.57 -9.54
N ALA A 53 -6.31 0.31 -9.15
CA ALA A 53 -7.39 0.78 -10.02
C ALA A 53 -6.88 1.59 -11.22
N GLY A 54 -5.85 2.43 -11.02
CA GLY A 54 -5.20 3.20 -12.08
C GLY A 54 -4.50 2.32 -13.10
N LEU A 55 -3.74 1.32 -12.65
CA LEU A 55 -3.09 0.34 -13.54
C LEU A 55 -4.13 -0.43 -14.37
N LEU A 56 -5.24 -0.84 -13.76
CA LEU A 56 -6.35 -1.46 -14.48
C LEU A 56 -6.96 -0.51 -15.52
N ALA A 57 -7.18 0.75 -15.16
CA ALA A 57 -7.73 1.76 -16.06
C ALA A 57 -6.78 2.10 -17.23
N LEU A 58 -5.47 1.97 -17.04
CA LEU A 58 -4.45 2.11 -18.08
C LEU A 58 -4.34 0.87 -18.99
N GLY A 59 -5.10 -0.19 -18.72
CA GLY A 59 -5.17 -1.39 -19.55
C GLY A 59 -4.16 -2.48 -19.20
N ILE A 60 -3.49 -2.39 -18.04
CA ILE A 60 -2.61 -3.47 -17.56
C ILE A 60 -3.44 -4.72 -17.26
N ARG A 61 -2.96 -5.86 -17.76
CA ARG A 61 -3.63 -7.16 -17.63
C ARG A 61 -2.88 -8.09 -16.70
N ARG A 62 -3.59 -9.09 -16.20
CA ARG A 62 -3.00 -10.17 -15.39
C ARG A 62 -1.86 -10.83 -16.17
N GLY A 63 -0.70 -10.93 -15.53
CA GLY A 63 0.51 -11.53 -16.11
C GLY A 63 1.45 -10.55 -16.80
N GLU A 64 1.02 -9.29 -16.99
CA GLU A 64 1.89 -8.23 -17.48
C GLU A 64 2.74 -7.65 -16.32
N CYS A 65 3.92 -7.13 -16.67
CA CYS A 65 4.87 -6.59 -15.71
C CYS A 65 4.83 -5.06 -15.69
N VAL A 66 4.95 -4.47 -14.50
CA VAL A 66 5.13 -3.03 -14.28
C VAL A 66 6.51 -2.81 -13.64
N GLY A 67 7.32 -1.93 -14.23
CA GLY A 67 8.61 -1.53 -13.68
C GLY A 67 8.50 -0.19 -12.96
N ILE A 68 9.18 -0.04 -11.83
CA ILE A 68 9.24 1.20 -11.04
C ILE A 68 10.71 1.61 -10.92
N ILE A 69 11.00 2.87 -11.28
CA ILE A 69 12.31 3.51 -11.02
C ILE A 69 12.04 4.64 -10.04
N ALA A 70 12.39 4.42 -8.77
CA ALA A 70 12.11 5.36 -7.69
C ALA A 70 13.26 5.37 -6.68
N ASN A 71 13.40 6.50 -5.98
CA ASN A 71 14.19 6.56 -4.75
C ASN A 71 13.43 5.88 -3.61
N ASN A 72 14.05 5.76 -2.44
CA ASN A 72 13.37 5.28 -1.23
C ASN A 72 12.34 6.31 -0.75
N HIS A 73 11.11 6.20 -1.28
CA HIS A 73 9.98 7.10 -1.06
C HIS A 73 8.70 6.28 -0.82
N PRO A 74 7.73 6.70 0.00
CA PRO A 74 6.51 5.94 0.29
C PRO A 74 5.70 5.54 -0.95
N GLU A 75 5.79 6.32 -2.04
CA GLU A 75 4.98 6.11 -3.25
C GLU A 75 5.27 4.81 -3.99
N TRP A 76 6.47 4.24 -3.91
CA TRP A 76 6.74 2.94 -4.54
C TRP A 76 6.17 1.77 -3.73
N LEU A 77 5.82 1.99 -2.46
CA LEU A 77 5.13 1.01 -1.64
C LEU A 77 3.63 0.96 -1.93
N PHE A 78 3.06 2.08 -2.39
CA PHE A 78 1.63 2.23 -2.65
C PHE A 78 1.18 1.31 -3.80
#